data_AF-A0A661MJG6-F1
#
_entry.id   AF-A0A661MJG6-F1
#
_cell.length_a   1.000
_cell.length_b   1.000
_cell.length_c   1.000
_cell.angle_alpha   90.00
_cell.angle_beta   90.00
_cell.angle_gamma   90.00
#
_symmetry.space_group_name_H-M   'P 1'
#
loop_
_entity.id
_entity.type
_entity.pdbx_description
1 polymer ?
#
loop_
_entity_poly.entity_id
_entity_poly.type
_entity_poly.pdbx_seq_one_letter_code
_entity_poly.pdbx_strand_id
1 'polypeptide(L)'
;MALVPLSRKGPPSPSRPGKAAYLPTTREDMDARGWDQLDVLIVNGDAYVDHPAFGAALIGRFLEGRGYRVGMISQPKWTDTTDVSRMGAPRLFVGITSGNLDSMLNKLTAQKKVRSEDQYSPGGRTNMRPNRASIVYGNLCRQAFPGVPIILGGIEASLRRIAHYDYWSDSIRRSVLLDAKADMLIFGMGERPVWEVADRLAAGETLEDLRNVR
;
A
#
# COMPACT_ATOMS: atom_id res chain seq x y z
N MET A 1 -38.83 -11.47 -17.17
CA MET A 1 -37.44 -11.89 -16.89
C MET A 1 -37.34 -12.10 -15.38
N ALA A 2 -37.30 -13.36 -14.91
CA ALA A 2 -37.33 -13.66 -13.48
C ALA A 2 -35.92 -13.51 -12.89
N LEU A 3 -35.78 -12.74 -11.81
CA LEU A 3 -34.52 -12.57 -11.08
C LEU A 3 -34.10 -13.91 -10.43
N VAL A 4 -32.79 -14.20 -10.44
CA VAL A 4 -32.22 -15.38 -9.80
C VAL A 4 -32.35 -15.25 -8.27
N PRO A 5 -33.04 -16.17 -7.59
CA PRO A 5 -33.16 -16.13 -6.14
C PRO A 5 -31.81 -16.44 -5.47
N LEU A 6 -31.35 -15.56 -4.59
CA LEU A 6 -30.07 -15.69 -3.86
C LEU A 6 -30.14 -16.61 -2.63
N SER A 7 -31.31 -17.15 -2.29
CA SER A 7 -31.43 -18.03 -1.13
C SER A 7 -31.17 -19.49 -1.52
N ARG A 8 -29.93 -19.93 -1.38
CA ARG A 8 -29.65 -21.33 -1.05
C ARG A 8 -29.42 -21.39 0.46
N LYS A 9 -30.22 -22.19 1.18
CA LYS A 9 -29.81 -22.75 2.48
C LYS A 9 -28.65 -23.71 2.22
N GLY A 10 -27.47 -23.15 1.96
CA GLY A 10 -26.22 -23.89 1.91
C GLY A 10 -25.76 -24.26 3.33
N PRO A 11 -24.76 -25.14 3.46
CA PRO A 11 -24.08 -25.36 4.73
C PRO A 11 -23.62 -24.02 5.34
N PRO A 12 -23.47 -23.92 6.67
CA PRO A 12 -22.99 -22.70 7.31
C PRO A 12 -21.74 -22.22 6.57
N SER A 13 -21.66 -20.91 6.29
CA SER A 13 -20.45 -20.37 5.66
C SER A 13 -19.25 -20.83 6.47
N PRO A 14 -18.10 -21.16 5.85
CA PRO A 14 -16.90 -21.45 6.60
C PRO A 14 -16.71 -20.37 7.66
N SER A 15 -16.41 -20.78 8.90
CA SER A 15 -16.14 -19.84 9.98
C SER A 15 -15.14 -18.82 9.48
N ARG A 16 -15.39 -17.53 9.73
CA ARG A 16 -14.45 -16.47 9.32
C ARG A 16 -13.04 -16.86 9.76
N PRO A 17 -12.02 -16.72 8.88
CA PRO A 17 -10.65 -17.01 9.26
C PRO A 17 -10.31 -16.27 10.56
N GLY A 18 -9.58 -16.93 11.47
CA GLY A 18 -9.13 -16.30 12.71
C GLY A 18 -8.22 -15.09 12.42
N LYS A 19 -8.05 -14.16 13.36
CA LYS A 19 -7.22 -12.95 13.16
C LYS A 19 -5.78 -13.26 12.71
N ALA A 20 -5.20 -14.34 13.21
CA ALA A 20 -3.87 -14.82 12.79
C ALA A 20 -3.79 -15.18 11.30
N ALA A 21 -4.93 -15.37 10.64
CA ALA A 21 -4.99 -15.64 9.21
C ALA A 21 -4.81 -14.39 8.35
N TYR A 22 -4.71 -13.17 8.90
CA TYR A 22 -4.53 -11.88 8.19
C TYR A 22 -3.20 -11.22 8.54
N LEU A 23 -2.63 -10.40 7.65
CA LEU A 23 -1.48 -9.56 8.01
C LEU A 23 -1.85 -8.64 9.19
N PRO A 24 -0.95 -8.39 10.15
CA PRO A 24 -1.16 -7.43 11.22
C PRO A 24 -1.55 -6.06 10.69
N THR A 25 -2.60 -5.48 11.27
CA THR A 25 -3.00 -4.10 10.98
C THR A 25 -2.96 -3.20 12.21
N THR A 26 -2.72 -3.80 13.38
CA THR A 26 -2.69 -3.17 14.71
C THR A 26 -1.51 -3.69 15.54
N ARG A 27 -1.18 -3.00 16.64
CA ARG A 27 -0.16 -3.46 17.60
C ARG A 27 -0.57 -4.76 18.26
N GLU A 28 -1.85 -4.91 18.59
CA GLU A 28 -2.41 -6.09 19.23
C GLU A 28 -2.28 -7.33 18.32
N ASP A 29 -2.39 -7.17 17.00
CA ASP A 29 -2.13 -8.27 16.05
C ASP A 29 -0.65 -8.68 16.05
N MET A 30 0.27 -7.74 16.24
CA MET A 30 1.72 -8.03 16.37
C MET A 30 2.01 -8.74 17.68
N ASP A 31 1.46 -8.27 18.80
CA ASP A 31 1.64 -8.87 20.12
C ASP A 31 1.11 -10.30 20.16
N ALA A 32 -0.03 -10.56 19.51
CA ALA A 32 -0.60 -11.90 19.36
C ALA A 32 0.30 -12.87 18.56
N ARG A 33 1.23 -12.34 17.76
CA ARG A 33 2.25 -13.10 17.00
C ARG A 33 3.61 -13.12 17.71
N GLY A 34 3.75 -12.45 18.85
CA GLY A 34 5.03 -12.25 19.54
C GLY A 34 6.01 -11.37 18.76
N TRP A 35 5.51 -10.46 17.93
CA TRP A 35 6.33 -9.56 17.12
C TRP A 35 6.51 -8.21 17.81
N ASP A 36 7.74 -7.89 18.16
CA ASP A 36 8.16 -6.59 18.69
C ASP A 36 8.24 -5.52 17.59
N GLN A 37 8.72 -5.92 16.42
CA GLN A 37 8.95 -5.05 15.27
C GLN A 37 8.56 -5.72 13.94
N LEU A 38 8.05 -4.92 13.01
CA LEU A 38 7.87 -5.31 11.61
C LEU A 38 9.19 -5.21 10.85
N ASP A 39 9.42 -6.10 9.89
CA ASP A 39 10.47 -5.92 8.89
C ASP A 39 10.02 -4.92 7.82
N VAL A 40 8.77 -5.05 7.37
CA VAL A 40 8.18 -4.23 6.31
C VAL A 40 6.81 -3.72 6.74
N LEU A 41 6.59 -2.42 6.59
CA LEU A 41 5.28 -1.80 6.74
C LEU A 41 4.74 -1.45 5.35
N ILE A 42 3.55 -1.94 4.99
CA ILE A 42 2.88 -1.54 3.76
C ILE A 42 1.79 -0.51 4.09
N VAL A 43 1.84 0.65 3.42
CA VAL A 43 0.78 1.65 3.43
C VAL A 43 0.02 1.62 2.11
N ASN A 44 -1.28 1.36 2.21
CA ASN A 44 -2.16 1.10 1.06
C ASN A 44 -3.31 2.12 1.01
N GLY A 45 -3.62 2.63 -0.18
CA GLY A 45 -4.75 3.53 -0.40
C GLY A 45 -6.12 2.85 -0.52
N ASP A 46 -6.18 1.54 -0.69
CA ASP A 46 -7.44 0.76 -0.66
C ASP A 46 -7.76 0.25 0.74
N ALA A 47 -8.98 -0.24 0.93
CA ALA A 47 -9.30 -1.15 2.03
C ALA A 47 -8.38 -2.38 2.01
N TYR A 48 -8.06 -2.91 3.20
CA TYR A 48 -7.35 -4.18 3.26
C TYR A 48 -8.32 -5.32 2.92
N VAL A 49 -8.22 -5.81 1.70
CA VAL A 49 -8.87 -7.04 1.24
C VAL A 49 -7.76 -8.05 0.96
N ASP A 50 -7.69 -9.09 1.77
CA ASP A 50 -6.64 -10.10 1.67
C ASP A 50 -6.94 -11.08 0.52
N HIS A 51 -6.71 -10.62 -0.70
CA HIS A 51 -7.00 -11.35 -1.94
C HIS A 51 -5.93 -11.04 -2.99
N PRO A 52 -5.52 -12.02 -3.83
CA PRO A 52 -4.45 -11.83 -4.82
C PRO A 52 -4.75 -10.76 -5.88
N ALA A 53 -6.01 -10.36 -6.06
CA ALA A 53 -6.38 -9.24 -6.93
C ALA A 53 -6.03 -7.85 -6.34
N PHE A 54 -5.62 -7.78 -5.08
CA PHE A 54 -5.19 -6.55 -4.42
C PHE A 54 -3.67 -6.56 -4.29
N GLY A 55 -2.99 -5.72 -5.07
CA GLY A 55 -1.53 -5.75 -5.20
C GLY A 55 -0.80 -5.62 -3.86
N ALA A 56 -1.27 -4.73 -2.98
CA ALA A 56 -0.69 -4.55 -1.64
C ALA A 56 -0.78 -5.82 -0.78
N ALA A 57 -1.94 -6.50 -0.79
CA ALA A 57 -2.14 -7.74 -0.06
C ALA A 57 -1.28 -8.87 -0.63
N LEU A 58 -1.24 -9.01 -1.96
CA LEU A 58 -0.40 -9.98 -2.65
C LEU A 58 1.08 -9.81 -2.29
N ILE A 59 1.60 -8.58 -2.37
CA ILE A 59 3.00 -8.28 -2.02
C ILE A 59 3.26 -8.58 -0.54
N GLY A 60 2.35 -8.18 0.34
CA GLY A 60 2.49 -8.44 1.77
C GLY A 60 2.55 -9.93 2.09
N ARG A 61 1.68 -10.74 1.47
CA ARG A 61 1.71 -12.21 1.61
C ARG A 61 2.91 -12.86 0.97
N PHE A 62 3.35 -12.33 -0.17
CA PHE A 62 4.53 -12.83 -0.87
C PHE A 62 5.81 -12.67 -0.03
N LEU A 63 5.93 -11.54 0.68
CA LEU A 63 7.02 -11.26 1.62
C LEU A 63 6.85 -12.06 2.93
N GLU A 64 5.64 -12.12 3.50
CA GLU A 64 5.37 -12.93 4.70
C GLU A 64 5.70 -14.42 4.48
N GLY A 65 5.33 -14.97 3.31
CA GLY A 65 5.67 -16.33 2.90
C GLY A 65 7.16 -16.59 2.70
N ARG A 66 8.00 -15.55 2.72
CA ARG A 66 9.46 -15.61 2.69
C ARG A 66 10.09 -15.38 4.07
N GLY A 67 9.28 -15.30 5.12
CA GLY A 67 9.73 -15.19 6.51
C GLY A 67 9.84 -13.77 7.04
N TYR A 68 9.45 -12.74 6.27
CA TYR A 68 9.44 -11.36 6.77
C TYR A 68 8.20 -11.09 7.63
N ARG A 69 8.36 -10.27 8.67
CA ARG A 69 7.28 -9.73 9.49
C ARG A 69 6.66 -8.53 8.78
N VAL A 70 5.53 -8.73 8.12
CA VAL A 70 4.89 -7.69 7.31
C VAL A 70 3.61 -7.21 7.96
N GLY A 71 3.44 -5.89 8.09
CA GLY A 71 2.20 -5.26 8.53
C GLY A 71 1.55 -4.42 7.44
N MET A 72 0.24 -4.18 7.54
CA MET A 72 -0.54 -3.42 6.57
C MET A 72 -1.33 -2.29 7.26
N ILE A 73 -1.15 -1.06 6.77
CA ILE A 73 -1.96 0.10 7.12
C ILE A 73 -2.72 0.53 5.88
N SER A 74 -4.03 0.30 5.89
CA SER A 74 -4.93 0.63 4.78
C SER A 74 -5.72 1.89 5.10
N GLN A 75 -5.75 2.82 4.14
CA GLN A 75 -6.46 4.10 4.22
C GLN A 75 -6.19 4.89 5.50
N PRO A 76 -4.91 5.10 5.88
CA PRO A 76 -4.62 5.87 7.07
C PRO A 76 -5.13 7.29 6.93
N LYS A 77 -5.58 7.88 8.04
CA LYS A 77 -5.74 9.33 8.13
C LYS A 77 -4.41 10.00 7.82
N TRP A 78 -4.47 11.09 7.06
CA TRP A 78 -3.28 11.80 6.58
C TRP A 78 -3.15 13.22 7.12
N THR A 79 -3.87 13.52 8.19
CA THR A 79 -3.79 14.81 8.91
C THR A 79 -2.56 14.90 9.80
N ASP A 80 -2.07 13.76 10.28
CA ASP A 80 -0.94 13.63 11.19
C ASP A 80 -0.36 12.20 11.12
N THR A 81 0.76 11.97 11.79
CA THR A 81 1.53 10.72 11.70
C THR A 81 0.99 9.58 12.55
N THR A 82 -0.02 9.81 13.39
CA THR A 82 -0.48 8.84 14.41
C THR A 82 -0.92 7.52 13.78
N ASP A 83 -1.64 7.60 12.67
CA ASP A 83 -2.23 6.40 12.07
C ASP A 83 -1.19 5.54 11.36
N VAL A 84 -0.21 6.16 10.68
CA VAL A 84 0.89 5.43 10.04
C VAL A 84 1.90 4.89 11.06
N SER A 85 2.01 5.50 12.24
CA SER A 85 2.95 5.09 13.29
C SER A 85 2.41 4.09 14.29
N ARG A 86 1.12 3.70 14.20
CA ARG A 86 0.46 2.82 15.19
C ARG A 86 1.12 1.44 15.38
N MET A 87 1.84 0.93 14.38
CA MET A 87 2.62 -0.32 14.44
C MET A 87 4.14 -0.08 14.58
N GLY A 88 4.57 1.16 14.83
CA GLY A 88 5.96 1.54 14.96
C GLY A 88 6.74 1.55 13.64
N ALA A 89 8.02 1.91 13.73
CA ALA A 89 8.92 1.95 12.58
C ALA A 89 9.32 0.53 12.15
N PRO A 90 9.21 0.18 10.86
CA PRO A 90 9.71 -1.10 10.37
C PRO A 90 11.24 -1.10 10.32
N ARG A 91 11.83 -2.29 10.38
CA ARG A 91 13.29 -2.51 10.37
C ARG A 91 13.91 -2.27 9.00
N LEU A 92 13.26 -2.70 7.92
CA LEU A 92 13.83 -2.65 6.57
C LEU A 92 13.33 -1.45 5.78
N PHE A 93 12.02 -1.33 5.56
CA PHE A 93 11.45 -0.24 4.77
C PHE A 93 9.93 -0.09 4.95
N VAL A 94 9.42 1.06 4.51
CA VAL A 94 8.00 1.31 4.28
C VAL A 94 7.70 1.18 2.79
N GLY A 95 6.81 0.26 2.42
CA GLY A 95 6.28 0.13 1.07
C GLY A 95 4.98 0.92 0.92
N ILE A 96 4.85 1.76 -0.10
CA ILE A 96 3.67 2.63 -0.28
C ILE A 96 3.04 2.42 -1.64
N THR A 97 1.71 2.27 -1.67
CA THR A 97 0.92 2.25 -2.90
C THR A 97 -0.38 3.04 -2.75
N SER A 98 -0.83 3.65 -3.85
CA SER A 98 -2.14 4.31 -3.91
C SER A 98 -3.31 3.34 -3.90
N GLY A 99 -3.06 2.03 -4.02
CA GLY A 99 -4.05 0.97 -4.19
C GLY A 99 -4.10 0.43 -5.62
N ASN A 100 -5.18 -0.25 -5.95
CA ASN A 100 -5.44 -0.86 -7.26
C ASN A 100 -5.70 0.16 -8.37
N LEU A 101 -5.90 1.44 -8.02
CA LEU A 101 -6.11 2.53 -8.97
C LEU A 101 -5.29 3.76 -8.56
N ASP A 102 -4.98 4.61 -9.54
CA ASP A 102 -4.50 5.97 -9.27
C ASP A 102 -5.51 6.75 -8.42
N SER A 103 -5.04 7.46 -7.40
CA SER A 103 -5.95 8.03 -6.40
C SER A 103 -6.77 9.21 -6.95
N MET A 104 -6.29 9.86 -8.02
CA MET A 104 -7.04 10.89 -8.73
C MET A 104 -8.12 10.26 -9.60
N LEU A 105 -7.81 9.18 -10.34
CA LEU A 105 -8.81 8.45 -11.14
C LEU A 105 -9.89 7.78 -10.29
N ASN A 106 -9.52 7.36 -9.07
CA ASN A 106 -10.47 6.82 -8.11
C ASN A 106 -11.47 7.88 -7.62
N LYS A 107 -11.03 9.13 -7.44
CA LYS A 107 -11.89 10.23 -6.98
C LYS A 107 -12.63 10.93 -8.11
N LEU A 108 -12.01 11.05 -9.28
CA LEU A 108 -12.46 11.90 -10.37
C LEU A 108 -12.77 11.08 -11.63
N THR A 109 -13.80 11.50 -12.35
CA THR A 109 -14.05 11.10 -13.72
C THR A 109 -13.05 11.76 -14.68
N ALA A 110 -12.99 11.28 -15.93
CA ALA A 110 -12.17 11.90 -16.97
C ALA A 110 -12.51 13.38 -17.18
N GLN A 111 -13.78 13.78 -16.98
CA GLN A 111 -14.24 15.16 -17.03
C GLN A 111 -14.06 15.93 -15.71
N LYS A 112 -13.18 15.45 -14.82
CA LYS A 112 -12.85 16.07 -13.51
C LYS A 112 -14.05 16.21 -12.55
N LYS A 113 -15.14 15.47 -12.75
CA LYS A 113 -16.26 15.38 -11.79
C LYS A 113 -15.95 14.40 -10.68
N VAL A 114 -16.30 14.73 -9.44
CA VAL A 114 -16.14 13.85 -8.27
C VAL A 114 -17.10 12.66 -8.37
N ARG A 115 -16.57 11.45 -8.15
CA ARG A 115 -17.36 10.22 -8.06
C ARG A 115 -18.09 10.17 -6.71
N SER A 116 -19.32 9.66 -6.73
CA SER A 116 -20.16 9.50 -5.53
C SER A 116 -19.76 8.32 -4.65
N GLU A 117 -18.98 7.39 -5.19
CA GLU A 117 -18.58 6.14 -4.55
C GLU A 117 -17.11 5.83 -4.83
N ASP A 118 -16.43 5.24 -3.84
CA ASP A 118 -15.10 4.64 -3.98
C ASP A 118 -15.21 3.12 -3.79
N GLN A 119 -15.08 2.38 -4.90
CA GLN A 119 -15.27 0.92 -4.95
C GLN A 119 -14.24 0.14 -4.13
N TYR A 120 -13.12 0.77 -3.78
CA TYR A 120 -12.05 0.15 -3.00
C TYR A 120 -12.05 0.61 -1.54
N SER A 121 -13.05 1.38 -1.12
CA SER A 121 -13.21 1.84 0.25
C SER A 121 -14.32 1.06 0.98
N PRO A 122 -14.21 0.85 2.30
CA PRO A 122 -15.24 0.12 3.04
C PRO A 122 -16.59 0.84 2.93
N GLY A 123 -17.59 0.11 2.43
CA GLY A 123 -18.95 0.62 2.24
C GLY A 123 -19.09 1.68 1.15
N GLY A 124 -18.18 1.73 0.17
CA GLY A 124 -18.25 2.72 -0.92
C GLY A 124 -17.88 4.14 -0.51
N ARG A 125 -17.41 4.34 0.72
CA ARG A 125 -17.17 5.67 1.32
C ARG A 125 -16.11 6.44 0.53
N THR A 126 -16.47 7.64 0.11
CA THR A 126 -15.54 8.56 -0.56
C THR A 126 -14.62 9.26 0.44
N ASN A 127 -13.53 9.86 -0.06
CA ASN A 127 -12.55 10.59 0.75
C ASN A 127 -11.88 9.76 1.86
N MET A 128 -11.70 8.45 1.63
CA MET A 128 -10.92 7.59 2.53
C MET A 128 -9.42 7.54 2.16
N ARG A 129 -9.04 8.13 1.01
CA ARG A 129 -7.64 8.30 0.59
C ARG A 129 -7.42 9.72 0.07
N PRO A 130 -6.20 10.28 0.19
CA PRO A 130 -5.87 11.59 -0.34
C PRO A 130 -5.68 11.56 -1.87
N ASN A 131 -5.82 12.73 -2.47
CA ASN A 131 -5.37 12.98 -3.84
C ASN A 131 -3.85 12.85 -3.92
N ARG A 132 -3.34 12.16 -4.96
CA ARG A 132 -1.93 11.79 -5.11
C ARG A 132 -1.42 11.05 -3.88
N ALA A 133 -2.06 9.92 -3.57
CA ALA A 133 -1.90 9.20 -2.32
C ALA A 133 -0.44 8.81 -2.05
N SER A 134 0.31 8.40 -3.07
CA SER A 134 1.72 8.03 -2.97
C SER A 134 2.58 9.18 -2.43
N ILE A 135 2.29 10.42 -2.84
CA ILE A 135 3.00 11.63 -2.39
C ILE A 135 2.65 11.93 -0.93
N VAL A 136 1.36 11.92 -0.60
CA VAL A 136 0.89 12.27 0.75
C VAL A 136 1.38 11.25 1.77
N TYR A 137 1.19 9.96 1.49
CA TYR A 137 1.66 8.89 2.36
C TYR A 137 3.19 8.84 2.44
N GLY A 138 3.91 9.08 1.34
CA GLY A 138 5.38 9.19 1.35
C GLY A 138 5.88 10.28 2.30
N ASN A 139 5.32 11.49 2.22
CA ASN A 139 5.69 12.57 3.13
C ASN A 139 5.32 12.27 4.59
N LEU A 140 4.16 11.63 4.81
CA LEU A 140 3.71 11.26 6.15
C LEU A 140 4.62 10.22 6.80
N CYS A 141 4.98 9.17 6.06
CA CYS A 141 5.91 8.15 6.50
C CYS A 141 7.32 8.72 6.70
N ARG A 142 7.75 9.67 5.85
CA ARG A 142 9.05 10.34 6.04
C ARG A 142 9.10 11.14 7.34
N GLN A 143 7.99 11.77 7.73
CA GLN A 143 7.87 12.47 9.00
C GLN A 143 7.81 11.49 10.19
N ALA A 144 7.05 10.40 10.06
CA ALA A 144 6.87 9.41 11.12
C ALA A 144 8.14 8.59 11.38
N PHE A 145 8.92 8.30 10.33
CA PHE A 145 10.04 7.36 10.36
C PHE A 145 11.31 7.96 9.71
N PRO A 146 11.95 8.95 10.35
CA PRO A 146 13.20 9.51 9.86
C PRO A 146 14.26 8.41 9.67
N GLY A 147 14.94 8.40 8.52
CA GLY A 147 16.00 7.42 8.20
C GLY A 147 15.50 6.06 7.71
N VAL A 148 14.22 5.73 7.83
CA VAL A 148 13.68 4.48 7.28
C VAL A 148 13.51 4.63 5.76
N PRO A 149 14.00 3.66 4.96
CA PRO A 149 13.76 3.62 3.52
C PRO A 149 12.26 3.65 3.16
N ILE A 150 11.91 4.45 2.16
CA ILE A 150 10.56 4.54 1.59
C ILE A 150 10.59 4.09 0.13
N ILE A 151 9.82 3.05 -0.17
CA ILE A 151 9.75 2.44 -1.48
C ILE A 151 8.32 2.59 -2.03
N LEU A 152 8.19 3.24 -3.19
CA LEU A 152 6.91 3.39 -3.87
C LEU A 152 6.64 2.21 -4.81
N GLY A 153 5.37 1.85 -4.95
CA GLY A 153 4.92 0.85 -5.91
C GLY A 153 3.47 1.02 -6.35
N GLY A 154 3.05 0.14 -7.27
CA GLY A 154 1.71 0.15 -7.84
C GLY A 154 1.53 1.15 -8.99
N ILE A 155 0.29 1.28 -9.45
CA ILE A 155 -0.04 1.95 -10.72
C ILE A 155 0.30 3.44 -10.68
N GLU A 156 -0.09 4.16 -9.62
CA GLU A 156 0.15 5.60 -9.51
C GLU A 156 1.65 5.93 -9.54
N ALA A 157 2.47 5.18 -8.81
CA ALA A 157 3.91 5.37 -8.81
C ALA A 157 4.51 5.04 -10.19
N SER A 158 4.15 3.87 -10.76
CA SER A 158 4.70 3.37 -12.02
C SER A 158 4.49 4.34 -13.20
N LEU A 159 3.30 4.96 -13.26
CA LEU A 159 2.94 5.91 -14.32
C LEU A 159 3.60 7.28 -14.13
N ARG A 160 4.03 7.62 -12.89
CA ARG A 160 4.62 8.92 -12.53
C ARG A 160 6.12 8.84 -12.24
N ARG A 161 6.79 7.74 -12.64
CA ARG A 161 8.21 7.47 -12.33
C ARG A 161 9.20 8.42 -13.03
N ILE A 162 8.82 8.98 -14.17
CA ILE A 162 9.58 10.00 -14.91
C ILE A 162 8.79 11.29 -15.02
N ALA A 163 9.40 12.33 -15.60
CA ALA A 163 8.67 13.54 -15.95
C ALA A 163 7.47 13.20 -16.83
N HIS A 164 6.30 13.75 -16.51
CA HIS A 164 5.04 13.44 -17.18
C HIS A 164 4.14 14.66 -17.19
N TYR A 165 3.23 14.71 -18.17
CA TYR A 165 2.13 15.66 -18.16
C TYR A 165 1.05 15.19 -17.20
N ASP A 166 0.74 15.99 -16.17
CA ASP A 166 -0.32 15.71 -15.22
C ASP A 166 -1.61 16.39 -15.68
N TYR A 167 -2.52 15.60 -16.25
CA TYR A 167 -3.84 16.05 -16.74
C TYR A 167 -4.65 16.82 -15.68
N TRP A 168 -4.47 16.47 -14.40
CA TRP A 168 -5.22 17.05 -13.31
C TRP A 168 -4.82 18.50 -13.04
N SER A 169 -3.51 18.81 -13.02
CA SER A 169 -2.98 20.16 -12.85
C SER A 169 -2.63 20.89 -14.14
N ASP A 170 -2.82 20.29 -15.31
CA ASP A 170 -2.48 20.86 -16.63
C ASP A 170 -1.04 21.37 -16.70
N SER A 171 -0.10 20.54 -16.25
CA SER A 171 1.32 20.92 -16.17
C SER A 171 2.26 19.73 -16.25
N ILE A 172 3.50 19.98 -16.65
CA ILE A 172 4.55 18.97 -16.57
C ILE A 172 5.02 18.86 -15.13
N ARG A 173 4.98 17.64 -14.59
CA ARG A 173 5.52 17.30 -13.28
C ARG A 173 6.77 16.46 -13.44
N ARG A 174 7.70 16.61 -12.49
CA ARG A 174 8.87 15.74 -12.33
C ARG A 174 8.46 14.36 -11.79
N SER A 175 9.45 13.48 -11.63
CA SER A 175 9.22 12.15 -11.02
C SER A 175 8.57 12.25 -9.64
N VAL A 176 7.62 11.36 -9.38
CA VAL A 176 6.94 11.24 -8.07
C VAL A 176 7.91 10.99 -6.91
N LEU A 177 9.07 10.38 -7.17
CA LEU A 177 10.12 10.15 -6.15
C LEU A 177 10.51 11.44 -5.43
N LEU A 178 10.66 12.53 -6.18
CA LEU A 178 11.09 13.82 -5.65
C LEU A 178 10.01 14.50 -4.80
N ASP A 179 8.75 14.36 -5.20
CA ASP A 179 7.62 14.97 -4.47
C ASP A 179 7.23 14.15 -3.23
N ALA A 180 7.35 12.82 -3.30
CA ALA A 180 7.06 11.90 -2.21
C ALA A 180 8.22 11.75 -1.21
N LYS A 181 9.41 12.27 -1.53
CA LYS A 181 10.66 12.05 -0.77
C LYS A 181 10.96 10.57 -0.53
N ALA A 182 10.63 9.76 -1.54
CA ALA A 182 10.88 8.33 -1.54
C ALA A 182 12.27 8.03 -2.08
N ASP A 183 12.85 6.93 -1.61
CA ASP A 183 14.23 6.56 -1.92
C ASP A 183 14.30 5.62 -3.14
N MET A 184 13.26 4.83 -3.36
CA MET A 184 13.16 3.88 -4.46
C MET A 184 11.73 3.75 -4.99
N LEU A 185 11.59 3.34 -6.26
CA LEU A 185 10.31 3.03 -6.89
C LEU A 185 10.41 1.73 -7.67
N ILE A 186 9.50 0.81 -7.38
CA ILE A 186 9.33 -0.46 -8.09
C ILE A 186 8.14 -0.32 -9.04
N PHE A 187 8.35 -0.65 -10.33
CA PHE A 187 7.31 -0.57 -11.36
C PHE A 187 7.22 -1.88 -12.15
N GLY A 188 6.04 -2.15 -12.71
CA GLY A 188 5.76 -3.44 -13.38
C GLY A 188 5.42 -4.55 -12.39
N MET A 189 5.86 -5.78 -12.64
CA MET A 189 5.71 -6.88 -11.70
C MET A 189 6.60 -6.65 -10.48
N GLY A 190 5.99 -6.48 -9.32
CA GLY A 190 6.68 -5.98 -8.13
C GLY A 190 7.21 -7.08 -7.20
N GLU A 191 6.71 -8.31 -7.33
CA GLU A 191 6.95 -9.41 -6.40
C GLU A 191 8.44 -9.74 -6.27
N ARG A 192 9.10 -10.02 -7.40
CA ARG A 192 10.52 -10.37 -7.39
C ARG A 192 11.40 -9.18 -6.99
N PRO A 193 11.25 -7.96 -7.56
CA PRO A 193 12.02 -6.80 -7.14
C PRO A 193 11.89 -6.48 -5.64
N VAL A 194 10.68 -6.49 -5.08
CA VAL A 194 10.46 -6.09 -3.68
C VAL A 194 11.08 -7.10 -2.72
N TRP A 195 11.07 -8.38 -3.08
CA TRP A 195 11.78 -9.39 -2.30
C TRP A 195 13.28 -9.23 -2.40
N GLU A 196 13.85 -9.02 -3.60
CA GLU A 196 15.30 -8.81 -3.75
C GLU A 196 15.77 -7.60 -2.91
N VAL A 197 14.99 -6.52 -2.90
CA VAL A 197 15.28 -5.37 -2.03
C VAL A 197 15.19 -5.75 -0.54
N ALA A 198 14.14 -6.43 -0.12
CA ALA A 198 13.99 -6.87 1.27
C ALA A 198 15.15 -7.78 1.73
N ASP A 199 15.57 -8.70 0.87
CA ASP A 199 16.63 -9.68 1.14
C ASP A 199 17.99 -9.01 1.28
N ARG A 200 18.32 -8.11 0.35
CA ARG A 200 19.59 -7.39 0.36
C ARG A 200 19.69 -6.37 1.49
N LEU A 201 18.60 -5.65 1.79
CA LEU A 201 18.55 -4.79 2.98
C LEU A 201 18.67 -5.61 4.28
N ALA A 202 18.05 -6.80 4.34
CA ALA A 202 18.19 -7.70 5.48
C ALA A 202 19.62 -8.25 5.64
N ALA A 203 20.36 -8.40 4.54
CA ALA A 203 21.78 -8.75 4.52
C ALA A 203 22.72 -7.58 4.88
N GLY A 204 22.18 -6.37 5.10
CA GLY A 204 22.94 -5.19 5.53
C GLY A 204 23.43 -4.30 4.38
N GLU A 205 23.00 -4.55 3.14
CA GLU A 205 23.27 -3.63 2.04
C GLU A 205 22.49 -2.31 2.20
N THR A 206 23.02 -1.24 1.62
CA THR A 206 22.34 0.06 1.57
C THR A 206 21.49 0.19 0.30
N LEU A 207 20.54 1.14 0.28
CA LEU A 207 19.74 1.39 -0.92
C LEU A 207 20.60 1.82 -2.11
N GLU A 208 21.74 2.48 -1.84
CA GLU A 208 22.69 2.94 -2.84
C GLU A 208 23.38 1.77 -3.57
N ASP A 209 23.51 0.62 -2.91
CA ASP A 209 24.10 -0.63 -3.45
C ASP A 209 23.12 -1.38 -4.39
N LEU A 210 21.81 -1.10 -4.27
CA LEU A 210 20.74 -1.78 -5.01
C LEU A 210 20.56 -1.23 -6.44
N ARG A 211 21.57 -1.41 -7.29
CA ARG A 211 21.58 -0.88 -8.68
C ARG A 211 21.06 -1.84 -9.75
N ASN A 212 20.87 -3.10 -9.41
CA ASN A 212 20.65 -4.20 -10.35
C ASN A 212 19.45 -5.10 -10.00
N VAL A 213 18.49 -4.57 -9.26
CA VAL A 213 17.23 -5.25 -8.89
C VAL A 213 16.38 -5.56 -10.12
N ARG A 214 15.78 -6.77 -10.19
CA ARG A 214 14.98 -7.23 -11.35
C ARG A 214 13.69 -7.96 -11.02
#